data_AF-A0A832LYX1-F1
#
_entry.id   AF-A0A832LYX1-F1
#
_cell.length_a   1.000
_cell.length_b   1.000
_cell.length_c   1.000
_cell.angle_alpha   90.00
_cell.angle_beta   90.00
_cell.angle_gamma   90.00
#
_symmetry.space_group_name_H-M   'P 1'
#
loop_
_entity.id
_entity.type
_entity.pdbx_description
1 polymer ?
#
loop_
_entity_poly.entity_id
_entity_poly.type
_entity_poly.pdbx_seq_one_letter_code
_entity_poly.pdbx_strand_id
1 'polypeptide(L)' 'MEKASEALNKLKTYVNFKPETEEVSLEEAYGRVLAEDIISKIDVPNFDKSAMDGYAVIAEDTYE' A
#
# COMPACT_ATOMS: atom_id res chain seq x y z
N MET A 1 2.44 -30.53 -16.37
CA MET A 1 2.26 -29.17 -15.81
C MET A 1 1.22 -28.37 -16.60
N GLU A 2 1.20 -28.46 -17.93
CA GLU A 2 0.28 -27.74 -18.83
C GLU A 2 -1.23 -27.91 -18.49
N LYS A 3 -1.68 -29.14 -18.24
CA LYS A 3 -3.09 -29.43 -17.90
C LYS A 3 -3.57 -28.81 -16.57
N ALA A 4 -2.66 -28.61 -15.61
CA ALA A 4 -3.00 -28.03 -14.31
C ALA A 4 -3.26 -26.53 -14.43
N SER A 5 -2.45 -25.82 -15.22
CA SER A 5 -2.63 -24.41 -15.52
C SER A 5 -3.91 -24.15 -16.31
N GLU A 6 -4.25 -25.01 -17.28
CA GLU A 6 -5.52 -24.93 -18.00
C GLU A 6 -6.74 -25.10 -17.09
N ALA A 7 -6.69 -26.06 -16.17
CA ALA A 7 -7.78 -26.29 -15.23
C ALA A 7 -8.00 -25.07 -14.30
N LEU A 8 -6.92 -24.46 -13.82
CA LEU A 8 -6.97 -23.25 -12.99
C LEU A 8 -7.59 -22.07 -13.74
N ASN A 9 -7.21 -21.87 -15.00
CA ASN A 9 -7.75 -20.78 -15.81
C ASN A 9 -9.25 -20.95 -16.08
N LYS A 10 -9.70 -22.17 -16.39
CA LYS A 10 -11.13 -22.48 -16.53
C LYS A 10 -11.88 -22.19 -15.24
N LEU A 11 -11.35 -22.59 -14.09
CA LEU A 11 -11.96 -22.32 -12.79
C LEU A 11 -12.13 -20.82 -12.54
N LYS A 12 -11.09 -20.01 -12.80
CA LYS A 12 -11.15 -18.55 -12.69
C LYS A 12 -12.22 -17.93 -13.59
N THR A 13 -12.45 -18.48 -14.78
CA THR A 13 -13.50 -17.99 -15.70
C THR A 13 -14.92 -18.17 -15.14
N TYR A 14 -15.18 -19.22 -14.36
CA TYR A 14 -16.51 -19.53 -13.85
C TYR A 14 -16.78 -18.98 -12.46
N VAL A 15 -15.74 -18.57 -11.73
CA VAL A 15 -15.89 -18.00 -10.38
C VAL A 15 -16.10 -16.49 -10.49
N ASN A 16 -17.37 -16.08 -10.50
CA ASN A 16 -17.74 -14.68 -10.29
C ASN A 16 -17.98 -14.46 -8.78
N PHE A 17 -16.90 -14.32 -8.02
CA PHE A 17 -16.96 -14.10 -6.58
C PHE A 17 -16.97 -12.61 -6.27
N LYS A 18 -18.07 -12.13 -5.67
CA LYS A 18 -18.17 -10.79 -5.12
C LYS A 18 -18.25 -10.91 -3.59
N PRO A 19 -17.13 -10.69 -2.87
CA PRO A 19 -17.16 -10.77 -1.41
C PRO A 19 -18.05 -9.66 -0.84
N GLU A 20 -18.72 -9.97 0.26
CA GLU A 20 -19.28 -8.94 1.13
C GLU A 20 -18.13 -8.25 1.89
N THR A 21 -18.37 -7.00 2.28
CA THR A 21 -17.38 -6.15 2.92
C THR A 21 -17.90 -5.73 4.29
N GLU A 22 -16.99 -5.65 5.26
CA GLU A 22 -17.29 -5.19 6.62
C GLU A 22 -16.19 -4.24 7.08
N GLU A 23 -16.55 -3.32 7.98
CA GLU A 23 -15.58 -2.52 8.70
C GLU A 23 -15.12 -3.28 9.95
N VAL A 24 -13.81 -3.39 10.11
CA VAL A 24 -13.18 -4.08 11.24
C VAL A 24 -12.19 -3.14 11.92
N SER A 25 -11.88 -3.45 13.18
CA SER A 25 -10.80 -2.77 13.89
C SER A 25 -9.44 -3.08 13.26
N LEU A 26 -8.43 -2.23 13.51
CA LEU A 26 -7.09 -2.42 12.95
C LEU A 26 -6.43 -3.71 13.48
N GLU A 27 -6.73 -4.05 14.72
CA GLU A 27 -6.26 -5.25 15.40
C GLU A 27 -6.77 -6.54 14.72
N GLU A 28 -7.97 -6.50 14.15
CA GLU A 28 -8.62 -7.61 13.47
C GLU A 28 -8.37 -7.63 11.95
N ALA A 29 -7.70 -6.61 11.42
CA ALA A 29 -7.45 -6.47 9.99
C ALA A 29 -6.37 -7.45 9.45
N TYR A 30 -5.52 -7.99 10.32
CA TYR A 30 -4.41 -8.86 9.91
C TYR A 30 -4.90 -10.12 9.18
N GLY A 31 -4.37 -10.36 7.97
CA GLY A 31 -4.72 -11.51 7.14
C GLY A 31 -5.98 -11.36 6.29
N ARG A 32 -6.70 -10.23 6.39
CA ARG A 32 -7.83 -9.90 5.51
C ARG A 32 -7.36 -9.23 4.22
N VAL A 33 -8.26 -9.13 3.24
CA VAL A 33 -8.03 -8.43 1.97
C VAL A 33 -8.79 -7.11 2.01
N LEU A 34 -8.14 -6.02 1.59
CA LEU A 34 -8.79 -4.72 1.48
C LEU A 34 -9.95 -4.75 0.48
N ALA A 35 -11.08 -4.17 0.88
CA ALA A 35 -12.25 -4.03 0.03
C ALA A 35 -12.07 -2.93 -1.03
N GLU A 36 -11.29 -1.89 -0.71
CA GLU A 36 -11.00 -0.75 -1.56
C GLU A 36 -9.61 -0.17 -1.27
N ASP A 37 -9.13 0.71 -2.15
CA ASP A 37 -7.83 1.37 -2.00
C ASP A 37 -7.83 2.34 -0.79
N ILE A 38 -6.75 2.32 -0.01
CA ILE A 38 -6.57 3.25 1.11
C ILE A 38 -5.64 4.39 0.68
N ILE A 39 -6.18 5.60 0.59
CA ILE A 39 -5.45 6.80 0.17
C ILE A 39 -5.16 7.68 1.38
N SER A 40 -3.89 8.10 1.53
CA SER A 40 -3.53 9.03 2.60
C SER A 40 -4.24 10.37 2.41
N LYS A 41 -4.82 10.89 3.49
CA LYS A 41 -5.48 12.21 3.50
C LYS A 41 -4.50 13.35 3.76
N ILE A 42 -3.26 13.03 4.12
CA ILE A 42 -2.23 13.99 4.53
C ILE A 42 -0.84 13.55 4.03
N ASP A 43 0.05 14.52 3.87
CA ASP A 43 1.48 14.26 3.69
C ASP A 43 2.12 13.85 5.01
N VAL A 44 3.03 12.89 4.96
CA VAL A 44 3.79 12.42 6.13
C VAL A 44 5.27 12.30 5.74
N PRO A 45 6.17 13.16 6.28
CA PRO A 45 5.88 14.25 7.21
C PRO A 45 5.08 15.38 6.55
N ASN A 46 4.32 16.11 7.36
CA ASN A 46 3.48 17.22 6.89
C ASN A 46 4.26 18.55 6.72
N PHE A 47 5.58 18.52 6.86
CA PHE A 47 6.49 19.66 6.72
C PHE A 47 7.92 19.18 6.50
N ASP A 48 8.79 20.09 6.05
CA ASP A 48 10.22 19.82 5.84
C ASP A 48 10.93 19.54 7.17
N LYS A 49 11.46 18.33 7.32
CA LYS A 49 12.15 17.89 8.55
C LYS A 49 13.59 17.49 8.23
N SER A 50 14.52 17.89 9.10
CA SER A 50 15.89 17.38 9.02
C SER A 50 15.93 15.86 9.27
N ALA A 51 16.64 15.14 8.40
CA ALA A 51 16.89 13.71 8.57
C ALA A 51 17.96 13.42 9.62
N MET A 52 18.76 14.42 10.01
CA MET A 52 19.93 14.29 10.88
C MET A 52 20.01 15.43 11.90
N ASP A 53 20.85 15.27 12.90
CA ASP A 53 21.26 16.35 13.78
C ASP A 53 22.36 17.19 13.10
N GLY A 54 22.19 18.51 13.08
CA GLY A 54 23.12 19.42 12.42
C GLY A 54 22.62 20.86 12.39
N TYR A 55 23.20 21.65 11.50
CA TYR A 55 22.81 23.04 11.27
C TYR A 55 22.18 23.19 9.89
N ALA A 56 21.09 23.96 9.81
CA ALA A 56 20.52 24.36 8.53
C ALA A 56 21.43 25.40 7.88
N VAL A 57 21.83 25.15 6.63
CA VAL A 57 22.65 26.04 5.81
C VAL A 57 21.97 26.27 4.47
N ILE A 58 22.26 27.39 3.82
CA ILE A 58 21.92 27.61 2.41
C ILE A 58 22.94 26.82 1.60
N ALA A 59 22.48 25.86 0.79
CA ALA A 59 23.38 24.93 0.11
C ALA A 59 24.36 25.68 -0.81
N GLU A 60 23.88 26.71 -1.48
CA GLU A 60 24.63 27.53 -2.42
C GLU A 60 25.81 28.28 -1.77
N ASP A 61 25.72 28.61 -0.48
CA ASP A 61 26.81 29.24 0.27
C ASP A 61 27.98 28.28 0.56
N THR A 62 27.83 26.99 0.26
CA THR A 62 28.80 25.93 0.56
C THR A 62 29.47 25.33 -0.68
N TYR A 63 29.17 25.83 -1.88
CA TYR A 63 29.79 25.34 -3.12
C TYR A 63 31.22 25.91 -3.27
N GLU A 64 32.16 25.09 -3.72
CA GLU A 64 33.53 25.50 -4.09
C GLU A 64 33.67 25.82 -5.59
#